data_AF-A0A359KCI8-F1
#
_entry.id   AF-A0A359KCI8-F1
#
_cell.length_a   1.000
_cell.length_b   1.000
_cell.length_c   1.000
_cell.angle_alpha   90.00
_cell.angle_beta   90.00
_cell.angle_gamma   90.00
#
_symmetry.space_group_name_H-M   'P 1'
#
loop_
_entity.id
_entity.type
_entity.pdbx_description
1 polymer ?
#
loop_
_entity_poly.entity_id
_entity_poly.type
_entity_poly.pdbx_seq_one_letter_code
_entity_poly.pdbx_strand_id
1 'polypeptide(L)'
;MTVTPTATPAHARWALLALAVGAFGIGTTEFSPMGLLPVIAEGVDVSIPKAGLLISAYAIGVMIGAPIMTLAFTRFGKRTALILLMAIFTLGNLMSAMAPGYFTLLAARLVTSLNHGAFFGLGAVVAASVVPKEKQASAVAAMFMGLTIANIGGVPAATWIGQQIGWRMAFAGTAVIGVLAIAALWFALPRGERGVMPDVRRELRVLTRPPVLLAMATTVMGAGAMFTLYTYVAPALETLTGASNSFVTLGLALIGVGFTIGNWLGG
;
A
#
# COMPACT_ATOMS: atom_id res chain seq x y z
N MET A 1 -24.08 10.31 28.81
CA MET A 1 -22.89 9.53 28.39
C MET A 1 -23.36 8.14 27.98
N THR A 2 -23.58 7.93 26.68
CA THR A 2 -23.90 6.60 26.14
C THR A 2 -22.59 5.81 26.02
N VAL A 3 -22.42 4.81 26.87
CA VAL A 3 -21.31 3.86 26.77
C VAL A 3 -21.52 3.07 25.48
N THR A 4 -20.75 3.37 24.44
CA THR A 4 -20.72 2.56 23.22
C THR A 4 -20.21 1.17 23.62
N PRO A 5 -20.91 0.08 23.28
CA PRO A 5 -20.47 -1.26 23.65
C PRO A 5 -19.08 -1.50 23.06
N THR A 6 -18.13 -1.90 23.90
CA THR A 6 -16.83 -2.37 23.42
C THR A 6 -17.06 -3.58 22.52
N ALA A 7 -16.51 -3.54 21.31
CA ALA A 7 -16.65 -4.63 20.36
C ALA A 7 -16.20 -5.95 21.02
N THR A 8 -16.95 -7.03 20.79
CA THR A 8 -16.53 -8.35 21.30
C THR A 8 -15.16 -8.72 20.71
N PRO A 9 -14.30 -9.43 21.46
CA PRO A 9 -12.94 -9.76 21.02
C PRO A 9 -12.86 -10.42 19.64
N ALA A 10 -13.89 -11.19 19.26
CA ALA A 10 -14.01 -11.81 17.94
C ALA A 10 -14.21 -10.79 16.82
N HIS A 11 -15.07 -9.77 17.02
CA HIS A 11 -15.31 -8.72 16.03
C HIS A 11 -14.05 -7.87 15.80
N ALA A 12 -13.32 -7.55 16.85
CA ALA A 12 -12.06 -6.81 16.75
C ALA A 12 -11.03 -7.57 15.90
N ARG A 13 -10.88 -8.88 16.10
CA ARG A 13 -9.95 -9.71 15.31
C ARG A 13 -10.30 -9.71 13.82
N TRP A 14 -11.58 -9.88 13.47
CA TRP A 14 -12.02 -9.85 12.08
C TRP A 14 -11.80 -8.48 11.43
N ALA A 15 -12.05 -7.39 12.16
CA ALA A 15 -11.79 -6.04 11.68
C ALA A 15 -10.29 -5.82 11.39
N LEU A 16 -9.41 -6.24 12.29
CA LEU A 16 -7.96 -6.15 12.10
C LEU A 16 -7.48 -7.01 10.93
N LEU A 17 -8.01 -8.22 10.78
CA LEU A 17 -7.69 -9.09 9.65
C LEU A 17 -8.13 -8.46 8.32
N ALA A 18 -9.34 -7.89 8.25
CA ALA A 18 -9.83 -7.22 7.04
C ALA A 18 -8.96 -6.02 6.67
N LEU A 19 -8.53 -5.22 7.66
CA LEU A 19 -7.60 -4.12 7.45
C LEU A 19 -6.22 -4.61 6.98
N ALA A 20 -5.71 -5.69 7.57
CA ALA A 20 -4.44 -6.30 7.19
C ALA A 20 -4.49 -6.87 5.75
N VAL A 21 -5.60 -7.45 5.31
CA VAL A 21 -5.78 -7.90 3.91
C VAL A 21 -5.71 -6.71 2.95
N GLY A 22 -6.32 -5.58 3.30
CA GLY A 22 -6.19 -4.34 2.52
C GLY A 22 -4.75 -3.84 2.47
N ALA A 23 -4.07 -3.77 3.62
CA ALA A 23 -2.66 -3.38 3.70
C ALA A 23 -1.75 -4.32 2.89
N PHE A 24 -2.04 -5.62 2.89
CA PHE A 24 -1.34 -6.62 2.09
C PHE A 24 -1.51 -6.37 0.59
N GLY A 25 -2.74 -6.11 0.13
CA GLY A 25 -2.99 -5.79 -1.27
C GLY A 25 -2.27 -4.52 -1.72
N ILE A 26 -2.31 -3.48 -0.87
CA ILE A 26 -1.64 -2.20 -1.14
C ILE A 26 -0.12 -2.35 -1.18
N GLY A 27 0.48 -3.05 -0.22
CA GLY A 27 1.91 -3.36 -0.28
C GLY A 27 2.29 -4.14 -1.55
N THR A 28 1.50 -5.15 -1.90
CA THR A 28 1.75 -5.96 -3.10
C THR A 28 1.68 -5.12 -4.40
N THR A 29 0.69 -4.22 -4.54
CA THR A 29 0.60 -3.35 -5.74
C THR A 29 1.71 -2.30 -5.80
N GLU A 30 2.17 -1.82 -4.65
CA GLU A 30 3.18 -0.77 -4.59
C GLU A 30 4.55 -1.30 -4.98
N PHE A 31 4.93 -2.45 -4.43
CA PHE A 31 6.31 -2.95 -4.51
C PHE A 31 6.52 -3.95 -5.66
N SER A 32 5.48 -4.66 -6.13
CA SER A 32 5.65 -5.63 -7.23
C SER A 32 6.24 -5.05 -8.52
N PRO A 33 6.00 -3.79 -8.94
CA PRO A 33 6.66 -3.21 -10.11
C PRO A 33 8.19 -3.15 -10.01
N MET A 34 8.78 -3.15 -8.81
CA MET A 34 10.23 -3.12 -8.62
C MET A 34 10.88 -4.44 -9.07
N GLY A 35 10.23 -5.57 -8.75
CA GLY A 35 10.65 -6.90 -9.23
C GLY A 35 10.26 -7.17 -10.68
N LEU A 36 9.24 -6.50 -11.18
CA LEU A 36 8.73 -6.65 -12.56
C LEU A 36 9.30 -5.60 -13.52
N LEU A 37 10.21 -4.74 -13.07
CA LEU A 37 10.59 -3.54 -13.82
C LEU A 37 11.10 -3.85 -15.24
N PRO A 38 11.99 -4.84 -15.45
CA PRO A 38 12.42 -5.21 -16.80
C PRO A 38 11.27 -5.71 -17.68
N VAL A 39 10.43 -6.59 -17.14
CA VAL A 39 9.29 -7.21 -17.85
C VAL A 39 8.20 -6.19 -18.21
N ILE A 40 7.96 -5.20 -17.34
CA ILE A 40 7.05 -4.09 -17.62
C ILE A 40 7.64 -3.20 -18.72
N ALA A 41 8.92 -2.86 -18.64
CA ALA A 41 9.60 -1.99 -19.60
C ALA A 41 9.51 -2.58 -21.02
N GLU A 42 9.82 -3.86 -21.16
CA GLU A 42 9.66 -4.61 -22.42
C GLU A 42 8.19 -4.64 -22.87
N GLY A 43 7.27 -4.99 -21.97
CA GLY A 43 5.86 -5.17 -22.33
C GLY A 43 5.07 -3.89 -22.63
N VAL A 44 5.66 -2.71 -22.47
CA VAL A 44 5.12 -1.41 -22.92
C VAL A 44 6.08 -0.64 -23.84
N ASP A 45 7.13 -1.30 -24.32
CA ASP A 45 8.14 -0.79 -25.26
C ASP A 45 8.78 0.54 -24.82
N VAL A 46 9.37 0.53 -23.62
CA VAL A 46 10.12 1.68 -23.07
C VAL A 46 11.41 1.23 -22.40
N SER A 47 12.34 2.17 -22.20
CA SER A 47 13.55 1.90 -21.41
C SER A 47 13.23 1.66 -19.93
N ILE A 48 14.08 0.90 -19.23
CA ILE A 48 13.95 0.62 -17.79
C ILE A 48 13.86 1.92 -16.96
N PRO A 49 14.68 2.97 -17.18
CA PRO A 49 14.53 4.23 -16.45
C PRO A 49 13.17 4.89 -16.67
N LYS A 50 12.60 4.80 -17.88
CA LYS A 50 11.26 5.32 -18.18
C LYS A 50 10.18 4.50 -17.48
N ALA A 51 10.28 3.17 -17.45
CA ALA A 51 9.40 2.33 -16.64
C ALA A 51 9.50 2.65 -15.14
N GLY A 52 10.70 3.00 -14.63
CA GLY A 52 10.92 3.42 -13.25
C GLY A 52 10.07 4.62 -12.84
N LEU A 53 9.72 5.51 -13.79
CA LEU A 53 8.83 6.64 -13.53
C LEU A 53 7.40 6.23 -13.18
N LEU A 54 6.97 4.99 -13.48
CA LEU A 54 5.68 4.46 -13.02
C LEU A 54 5.63 4.36 -11.49
N ILE A 55 6.76 3.99 -10.87
CA ILE A 55 6.91 3.89 -9.41
C ILE A 55 6.96 5.30 -8.80
N SER A 56 7.73 6.22 -9.40
CA SER A 56 7.76 7.62 -8.98
C SER A 56 6.39 8.30 -9.09
N ALA A 57 5.66 8.07 -10.18
CA ALA A 57 4.32 8.60 -10.37
C ALA A 57 3.35 8.05 -9.33
N TYR A 58 3.43 6.76 -9.01
CA TYR A 58 2.67 6.19 -7.91
C TYR A 58 2.99 6.90 -6.59
N ALA A 59 4.27 7.06 -6.24
CA ALA A 59 4.69 7.73 -5.00
C ALA A 59 4.21 9.20 -4.92
N ILE A 60 4.32 9.96 -6.01
CA ILE A 60 3.79 11.33 -6.12
C ILE A 60 2.26 11.33 -5.92
N GLY A 61 1.58 10.37 -6.53
CA GLY A 61 0.14 10.20 -6.38
C GLY A 61 -0.26 9.80 -4.96
N VAL A 62 0.55 9.02 -4.22
CA VAL A 62 0.34 8.77 -2.79
C VAL A 62 0.49 10.06 -1.99
N MET A 63 1.56 10.81 -2.22
CA MET A 63 1.86 12.07 -1.52
C MET A 63 0.73 13.09 -1.66
N ILE A 64 0.24 13.28 -2.88
CA ILE A 64 -0.82 14.25 -3.19
C ILE A 64 -2.21 13.66 -2.87
N GLY A 65 -2.43 12.40 -3.20
CA GLY A 65 -3.70 11.72 -3.08
C GLY A 65 -4.10 11.47 -1.62
N ALA A 66 -3.16 11.18 -0.72
CA ALA A 66 -3.47 10.93 0.68
C ALA A 66 -4.27 12.05 1.36
N PRO A 67 -3.85 13.34 1.35
CA PRO A 67 -4.63 14.42 1.94
C PRO A 67 -5.96 14.65 1.20
N ILE A 68 -5.95 14.63 -0.14
CA ILE A 68 -7.16 14.86 -0.96
C ILE A 68 -8.23 13.80 -0.65
N MET A 69 -7.85 12.52 -0.70
CA MET A 69 -8.77 11.41 -0.51
C MET A 69 -9.19 11.28 0.95
N THR A 70 -8.31 11.58 1.91
CA THR A 70 -8.69 11.65 3.33
C THR A 70 -9.80 12.68 3.52
N LEU A 71 -9.62 13.91 3.03
CA LEU A 71 -10.64 14.96 3.11
C LEU A 71 -11.93 14.57 2.38
N ALA A 72 -11.83 14.11 1.15
CA ALA A 72 -12.97 13.70 0.34
C ALA A 72 -13.80 12.57 0.99
N PHE A 73 -13.14 11.68 1.74
CA PHE A 73 -13.78 10.55 2.39
C PHE A 73 -14.18 10.77 3.85
N THR A 74 -13.70 11.83 4.52
CA THR A 74 -14.09 12.13 5.93
C THR A 74 -15.59 12.30 6.15
N ARG A 75 -16.34 12.71 5.13
CA ARG A 75 -17.82 12.83 5.17
C ARG A 75 -18.56 11.49 5.18
N PHE A 76 -17.90 10.40 4.80
CA PHE A 76 -18.50 9.06 4.81
C PHE A 76 -18.23 8.36 6.15
N GLY A 77 -19.02 7.34 6.46
CA GLY A 77 -18.70 6.44 7.57
C GLY A 77 -17.43 5.64 7.27
N LYS A 78 -16.64 5.32 8.31
CA LYS A 78 -15.30 4.70 8.17
C LYS A 78 -15.30 3.43 7.29
N ARG A 79 -16.29 2.55 7.48
CA ARG A 79 -16.47 1.34 6.64
C ARG A 79 -16.62 1.70 5.16
N THR A 80 -17.53 2.63 4.84
CA THR A 80 -17.81 3.04 3.46
C THR A 80 -16.58 3.66 2.83
N ALA A 81 -15.88 4.54 3.55
CA ALA A 81 -14.65 5.14 3.07
C ALA A 81 -13.56 4.09 2.76
N LEU A 82 -13.30 3.13 3.66
CA LEU A 82 -12.34 2.05 3.42
C LEU A 82 -12.72 1.18 2.21
N ILE A 83 -14.01 0.88 2.04
CA ILE A 83 -14.49 0.12 0.87
C ILE A 83 -14.31 0.91 -0.43
N LEU A 84 -14.63 2.21 -0.44
CA LEU A 84 -14.43 3.05 -1.62
C LEU A 84 -12.95 3.20 -1.98
N LEU A 85 -12.08 3.30 -0.99
CA LEU A 85 -10.63 3.29 -1.19
C LEU A 85 -10.18 1.95 -1.81
N MET A 86 -10.66 0.82 -1.29
CA MET A 86 -10.35 -0.48 -1.90
C MET A 86 -10.98 -0.66 -3.28
N ALA A 87 -12.11 -0.01 -3.58
CA ALA A 87 -12.67 0.01 -4.93
C ALA A 87 -11.78 0.79 -5.91
N ILE A 88 -11.23 1.93 -5.50
CA ILE A 88 -10.23 2.68 -6.29
C ILE A 88 -8.98 1.83 -6.51
N PHE A 89 -8.50 1.15 -5.47
CA PHE A 89 -7.39 0.19 -5.57
C PHE A 89 -7.68 -0.90 -6.61
N THR A 90 -8.83 -1.57 -6.52
CA THR A 90 -9.21 -2.67 -7.42
C THR A 90 -9.33 -2.17 -8.85
N LEU A 91 -10.01 -1.05 -9.08
CA LEU A 91 -10.16 -0.46 -10.41
C LEU A 91 -8.80 -0.04 -10.98
N GLY A 92 -7.94 0.59 -10.18
CA GLY A 92 -6.59 0.99 -10.58
C GLY A 92 -5.72 -0.19 -11.02
N ASN A 93 -5.77 -1.31 -10.28
CA ASN A 93 -5.08 -2.53 -10.65
C ASN A 93 -5.69 -3.19 -11.89
N LEU A 94 -7.01 -3.19 -12.05
CA LEU A 94 -7.66 -3.71 -13.25
C LEU A 94 -7.29 -2.87 -14.49
N MET A 95 -7.27 -1.55 -14.37
CA MET A 95 -6.78 -0.66 -15.43
C MET A 95 -5.30 -0.93 -15.75
N SER A 96 -4.47 -1.22 -14.75
CA SER A 96 -3.06 -1.58 -14.96
C SER A 96 -2.93 -2.90 -15.72
N ALA A 97 -3.75 -3.90 -15.38
CA ALA A 97 -3.80 -5.19 -16.07
C ALA A 97 -4.27 -5.05 -17.53
N MET A 98 -5.17 -4.11 -17.80
CA MET A 98 -5.73 -3.86 -19.13
C MET A 98 -4.96 -2.78 -19.93
N ALA A 99 -3.88 -2.23 -19.38
CA ALA A 99 -3.20 -1.10 -19.99
C ALA A 99 -2.57 -1.49 -21.35
N PRO A 100 -2.94 -0.84 -22.46
CA PRO A 100 -2.35 -1.13 -23.77
C PRO A 100 -0.92 -0.60 -23.93
N GLY A 101 -0.47 0.33 -23.08
CA GLY A 101 0.88 0.90 -23.19
C GLY A 101 1.28 1.75 -22.00
N TYR A 102 2.41 2.44 -22.13
CA TYR A 102 3.06 3.15 -21.03
C TYR A 102 2.17 4.22 -20.38
N PHE A 103 1.55 5.10 -21.16
CA PHE A 103 0.78 6.23 -20.61
C PHE A 103 -0.53 5.80 -19.92
N THR A 104 -1.18 4.76 -20.44
CA THR A 104 -2.38 4.19 -19.81
C THR A 104 -2.02 3.47 -18.51
N LEU A 105 -0.88 2.77 -18.47
CA LEU A 105 -0.34 2.20 -17.25
C LEU A 105 0.04 3.28 -16.23
N LEU A 106 0.70 4.35 -16.66
CA LEU A 106 1.04 5.50 -15.81
C LEU A 106 -0.20 6.13 -15.17
N ALA A 107 -1.26 6.36 -15.96
CA ALA A 107 -2.54 6.87 -15.45
C ALA A 107 -3.18 5.88 -14.47
N ALA A 108 -3.16 4.58 -14.77
CA ALA A 108 -3.66 3.55 -13.88
C ALA A 108 -2.88 3.51 -12.54
N ARG A 109 -1.56 3.71 -12.57
CA ARG A 109 -0.73 3.84 -11.35
C ARG A 109 -1.15 5.05 -10.52
N LEU A 110 -1.34 6.21 -11.16
CA LEU A 110 -1.82 7.41 -10.48
C LEU A 110 -3.17 7.17 -9.82
N VAL A 111 -4.15 6.61 -10.53
CA VAL A 111 -5.46 6.28 -9.95
C VAL A 111 -5.33 5.29 -8.79
N THR A 112 -4.54 4.23 -8.97
CA THR A 112 -4.29 3.25 -7.91
C THR A 112 -3.75 3.95 -6.68
N SER A 113 -2.76 4.84 -6.82
CA SER A 113 -2.09 5.49 -5.68
C SER A 113 -3.01 6.31 -4.77
N LEU A 114 -4.14 6.81 -5.30
CA LEU A 114 -5.09 7.64 -4.56
C LEU A 114 -5.66 6.93 -3.32
N ASN A 115 -5.75 5.59 -3.36
CA ASN A 115 -6.26 4.85 -2.20
C ASN A 115 -5.27 4.80 -1.03
N HIS A 116 -3.96 4.81 -1.34
CA HIS A 116 -2.93 4.23 -0.49
C HIS A 116 -2.84 4.94 0.88
N GLY A 117 -2.42 6.21 0.91
CA GLY A 117 -2.20 6.91 2.18
C GLY A 117 -3.49 7.12 2.98
N ALA A 118 -4.62 7.34 2.29
CA ALA A 118 -5.92 7.49 2.94
C ALA A 118 -6.39 6.19 3.60
N PHE A 119 -6.12 5.03 2.99
CA PHE A 119 -6.44 3.73 3.58
C PHE A 119 -5.63 3.48 4.86
N PHE A 120 -4.32 3.72 4.85
CA PHE A 120 -3.51 3.53 6.07
C PHE A 120 -3.88 4.51 7.17
N GLY A 121 -4.11 5.79 6.84
CA GLY A 121 -4.54 6.79 7.83
C GLY A 121 -5.88 6.42 8.48
N LEU A 122 -6.91 6.18 7.67
CA LEU A 122 -8.24 5.83 8.16
C LEU A 122 -8.26 4.45 8.83
N GLY A 123 -7.55 3.48 8.26
CA GLY A 123 -7.46 2.11 8.77
C GLY A 123 -6.79 2.06 10.14
N ALA A 124 -5.72 2.83 10.37
CA ALA A 124 -5.10 2.94 11.69
C ALA A 124 -6.07 3.50 12.74
N VAL A 125 -6.87 4.51 12.37
CA VAL A 125 -7.92 5.06 13.24
C VAL A 125 -9.01 4.02 13.53
N VAL A 126 -9.40 3.20 12.55
CA VAL A 126 -10.35 2.10 12.76
C VAL A 126 -9.75 1.03 13.67
N ALA A 127 -8.52 0.58 13.38
CA ALA A 127 -7.80 -0.43 14.15
C ALA A 127 -7.67 -0.05 15.62
N ALA A 128 -7.27 1.18 15.92
CA ALA A 128 -7.20 1.69 17.28
C ALA A 128 -8.59 1.78 17.96
N SER A 129 -9.66 2.04 17.20
CA SER A 129 -11.00 2.20 17.77
C SER A 129 -11.72 0.88 18.11
N VAL A 130 -11.26 -0.26 17.58
CA VAL A 130 -11.88 -1.57 17.83
C VAL A 130 -11.28 -2.32 19.01
N VAL A 131 -10.33 -1.71 19.72
CA VAL A 131 -9.65 -2.30 20.89
C VAL A 131 -9.60 -1.32 22.08
N PRO A 132 -9.35 -1.80 23.31
CA PRO A 132 -9.07 -0.94 24.46
C PRO A 132 -7.84 -0.05 24.24
N LYS A 133 -7.77 1.10 24.94
CA LYS A 133 -6.72 2.12 24.78
C LYS A 133 -5.31 1.55 24.90
N GLU A 134 -5.12 0.60 25.80
CA GLU A 134 -3.84 -0.04 26.12
C GLU A 134 -3.32 -0.94 24.98
N LYS A 135 -4.19 -1.28 24.02
CA LYS A 135 -3.88 -2.18 22.89
C LYS A 135 -3.89 -1.47 21.54
N GLN A 136 -4.08 -0.16 21.50
CA GLN A 136 -4.23 0.59 20.23
C GLN A 136 -2.99 0.51 19.35
N ALA A 137 -1.80 0.64 19.94
CA ALA A 137 -0.54 0.49 19.20
C ALA A 137 -0.43 -0.91 18.57
N SER A 138 -0.73 -1.96 19.34
CA SER A 138 -0.71 -3.35 18.84
C SER A 138 -1.75 -3.60 17.75
N ALA A 139 -2.92 -2.96 17.81
CA ALA A 139 -3.94 -3.08 16.79
C ALA A 139 -3.52 -2.40 15.48
N VAL A 140 -2.91 -1.22 15.56
CA VAL A 140 -2.31 -0.57 14.39
C VAL A 140 -1.19 -1.44 13.82
N ALA A 141 -0.28 -1.95 14.67
CA ALA A 141 0.77 -2.86 14.23
C ALA A 141 0.20 -4.12 13.54
N ALA A 142 -0.86 -4.73 14.07
CA ALA A 142 -1.52 -5.90 13.47
C ALA A 142 -2.11 -5.61 12.07
N MET A 143 -2.60 -4.40 11.82
CA MET A 143 -2.98 -3.97 10.47
C MET A 143 -1.75 -3.88 9.55
N PHE A 144 -0.68 -3.23 10.03
CA PHE A 144 0.56 -3.07 9.25
C PHE A 144 1.31 -4.39 9.00
N MET A 145 1.05 -5.44 9.79
CA MET A 145 1.55 -6.79 9.48
C MET A 145 1.14 -7.27 8.08
N GLY A 146 0.02 -6.79 7.53
CA GLY A 146 -0.34 -7.06 6.13
C GLY A 146 0.74 -6.59 5.15
N LEU A 147 1.33 -5.42 5.38
CA LEU A 147 2.43 -4.86 4.57
C LEU A 147 3.70 -5.70 4.68
N THR A 148 4.00 -6.19 5.89
CA THR A 148 5.11 -7.11 6.15
C THR A 148 4.96 -8.40 5.34
N ILE A 149 3.78 -9.02 5.40
CA ILE A 149 3.46 -10.25 4.66
C ILE A 149 3.48 -9.99 3.14
N ALA A 150 3.07 -8.80 2.69
CA ALA A 150 3.17 -8.43 1.29
C ALA A 150 4.61 -8.43 0.80
N ASN A 151 5.54 -7.82 1.54
CA ASN A 151 6.94 -7.78 1.13
C ASN A 151 7.62 -9.17 1.15
N ILE A 152 7.28 -10.04 2.12
CA ILE A 152 7.85 -11.39 2.19
C ILE A 152 7.27 -12.31 1.11
N GLY A 153 5.96 -12.26 0.89
CA GLY A 153 5.26 -13.26 0.06
C GLY A 153 4.53 -12.67 -1.15
N GLY A 154 3.74 -11.61 -0.94
CA GLY A 154 2.92 -11.01 -1.99
C GLY A 154 3.74 -10.47 -3.18
N VAL A 155 4.82 -9.75 -2.89
CA VAL A 155 5.71 -9.15 -3.90
C VAL A 155 6.44 -10.23 -4.68
N PRO A 156 7.16 -11.19 -4.06
CA PRO A 156 7.76 -12.31 -4.79
C PRO A 156 6.74 -13.11 -5.62
N ALA A 157 5.55 -13.37 -5.09
CA ALA A 157 4.51 -14.08 -5.82
C ALA A 157 4.02 -13.30 -7.05
N ALA A 158 3.79 -11.99 -6.91
CA ALA A 158 3.41 -11.12 -8.03
C ALA A 158 4.54 -11.02 -9.06
N THR A 159 5.79 -10.92 -8.62
CA THR A 159 6.97 -10.93 -9.51
C THR A 159 7.06 -12.24 -10.29
N TRP A 160 6.95 -13.37 -9.60
CA TRP A 160 6.97 -14.69 -10.24
C TRP A 160 5.84 -14.85 -11.27
N ILE A 161 4.60 -14.47 -10.93
CA ILE A 161 3.47 -14.47 -11.88
C ILE A 161 3.80 -13.61 -13.10
N GLY A 162 4.33 -12.41 -12.89
CA GLY A 162 4.62 -11.50 -13.98
C GLY A 162 5.76 -11.97 -14.89
N GLN A 163 6.74 -12.69 -14.35
CA GLN A 163 7.82 -13.31 -15.14
C GLN A 163 7.36 -14.54 -15.92
N GLN A 164 6.45 -15.36 -15.37
CA GLN A 164 6.03 -16.62 -16.00
C GLN A 164 4.84 -16.46 -16.96
N ILE A 165 3.88 -15.61 -16.61
CA ILE A 165 2.57 -15.49 -17.31
C ILE A 165 2.40 -14.09 -17.92
N GLY A 166 3.14 -13.10 -17.41
CA GLY A 166 3.12 -11.73 -17.89
C GLY A 166 2.69 -10.73 -16.82
N TRP A 167 3.33 -9.56 -16.81
CA TRP A 167 3.16 -8.53 -15.78
C TRP A 167 1.71 -8.05 -15.61
N ARG A 168 0.89 -8.11 -16.66
CA ARG A 168 -0.56 -7.78 -16.60
C ARG A 168 -1.32 -8.70 -15.65
N MET A 169 -0.96 -9.99 -15.60
CA MET A 169 -1.59 -10.97 -14.72
C MET A 169 -1.26 -10.75 -13.24
N ALA A 170 -0.08 -10.19 -12.94
CA ALA A 170 0.27 -9.79 -11.57
C ALA A 170 -0.67 -8.68 -11.07
N PHE A 171 -0.97 -7.69 -11.91
CA PHE A 171 -1.96 -6.65 -11.58
C PHE A 171 -3.38 -7.21 -11.49
N ALA A 172 -3.76 -8.14 -12.36
CA ALA A 172 -5.07 -8.80 -12.29
C ALA A 172 -5.25 -9.58 -10.98
N GLY A 173 -4.25 -10.37 -10.57
CA GLY A 173 -4.26 -11.06 -9.27
C GLY A 173 -4.32 -10.10 -8.09
N THR A 174 -3.63 -8.96 -8.20
CA THR A 174 -3.70 -7.89 -7.19
C THR A 174 -5.10 -7.24 -7.12
N ALA A 175 -5.79 -7.10 -8.25
CA ALA A 175 -7.19 -6.64 -8.27
C ALA A 175 -8.13 -7.62 -7.54
N VAL A 176 -7.90 -8.94 -7.69
CA VAL A 176 -8.64 -9.98 -6.95
C VAL A 176 -8.44 -9.82 -5.43
N ILE A 177 -7.21 -9.59 -4.97
CA ILE A 177 -6.93 -9.28 -3.56
C ILE A 177 -7.75 -8.07 -3.09
N GLY A 178 -7.90 -7.04 -3.93
CA GLY A 178 -8.73 -5.89 -3.62
C GLY A 178 -10.21 -6.22 -3.45
N VAL A 179 -10.77 -7.10 -4.30
CA VAL A 179 -12.15 -7.59 -4.15
C VAL A 179 -12.31 -8.37 -2.84
N LEU A 180 -11.33 -9.21 -2.49
CA LEU A 180 -11.32 -9.93 -1.21
C LEU A 180 -11.25 -8.97 -0.02
N ALA A 181 -10.45 -7.90 -0.10
CA ALA A 181 -10.39 -6.87 0.92
C ALA A 181 -11.73 -6.13 1.07
N ILE A 182 -12.39 -5.77 -0.04
CA ILE A 182 -13.73 -5.15 -0.02
C ILE A 182 -14.72 -6.07 0.70
N ALA A 183 -14.75 -7.36 0.35
CA ALA A 183 -15.61 -8.33 0.98
C ALA A 183 -15.31 -8.46 2.49
N ALA A 184 -14.03 -8.59 2.85
CA ALA A 184 -13.60 -8.68 4.24
C ALA A 184 -14.04 -7.45 5.06
N LEU A 185 -13.83 -6.24 4.52
CA LEU A 185 -14.25 -4.99 5.17
C LEU A 185 -15.78 -4.90 5.29
N TRP A 186 -16.52 -5.36 4.28
CA TRP A 186 -17.97 -5.37 4.27
C TRP A 186 -18.56 -6.26 5.37
N PHE A 187 -17.97 -7.44 5.60
CA PHE A 187 -18.44 -8.36 6.64
C PHE A 187 -17.89 -8.05 8.03
N ALA A 188 -16.65 -7.56 8.14
CA ALA A 188 -15.99 -7.37 9.42
C ALA A 188 -16.30 -6.03 10.09
N LEU A 189 -16.58 -4.96 9.33
CA LEU A 189 -16.81 -3.64 9.90
C LEU A 189 -18.32 -3.34 10.02
N PRO A 190 -18.77 -2.74 11.13
CA PRO A 190 -20.13 -2.26 11.25
C PRO A 190 -20.36 -1.06 10.32
N ARG A 191 -21.62 -0.84 9.92
CA ARG A 191 -22.02 0.42 9.26
C ARG A 191 -21.93 1.53 10.32
N GLY A 192 -20.97 2.43 10.14
CA GLY A 192 -20.75 3.55 11.04
C GLY A 192 -21.55 4.79 10.64
N GLU A 193 -21.71 5.70 11.59
CA GLU A 193 -22.25 7.04 11.36
C GLU A 193 -21.33 7.87 10.46
N ARG A 194 -21.86 8.96 9.90
CA ARG A 194 -21.09 9.89 9.06
C ARG A 194 -19.91 10.44 9.87
N GLY A 195 -18.73 10.46 9.24
CA GLY A 195 -17.56 11.06 9.87
C GLY A 195 -17.71 12.57 10.05
N VAL A 196 -16.95 13.11 11.00
CA VAL A 196 -16.85 14.56 11.25
C VAL A 196 -15.64 15.09 10.51
N MET A 197 -15.82 16.21 9.81
CA MET A 197 -14.73 16.82 9.06
C MET A 197 -13.71 17.45 10.03
N PRO A 198 -12.41 17.11 9.92
CA PRO A 198 -11.39 17.68 10.79
C PRO A 198 -11.11 19.14 10.45
N ASP A 199 -10.54 19.88 11.41
CA ASP A 199 -10.01 21.22 11.16
C ASP A 199 -8.70 21.14 10.34
N VAL A 200 -8.86 21.14 9.02
CA VAL A 200 -7.78 21.01 8.04
C VAL A 200 -6.69 22.06 8.26
N ARG A 201 -7.08 23.29 8.62
CA ARG A 201 -6.13 24.39 8.83
C ARG A 201 -5.26 24.11 10.05
N ARG A 202 -5.84 23.59 11.12
CA ARG A 202 -5.10 23.19 12.33
C ARG A 202 -4.13 22.05 12.03
N GLU A 203 -4.57 21.02 11.31
CA GLU A 203 -3.71 19.88 10.94
C GLU A 203 -2.53 20.31 10.05
N LEU A 204 -2.78 21.11 9.01
CA LEU A 204 -1.71 21.60 8.13
C LEU A 204 -0.69 22.48 8.87
N ARG A 205 -1.13 23.26 9.87
CA ARG A 205 -0.23 24.09 10.69
C ARG A 205 0.73 23.26 11.57
N VAL A 206 0.39 22.01 11.88
CA VAL A 206 1.30 21.12 12.60
C VAL A 206 2.46 20.68 11.70
N LEU A 207 2.20 20.43 10.42
CA LEU A 207 3.21 20.00 9.45
C LEU A 207 4.26 21.08 9.16
N THR A 208 3.94 22.36 9.36
CA THR A 208 4.88 23.47 9.16
C THR A 208 5.81 23.70 10.35
N ARG A 209 5.71 22.92 11.43
CA ARG A 209 6.57 23.09 12.62
C ARG A 209 7.98 22.59 12.31
N PRO A 210 9.05 23.34 12.63
CA PRO A 210 10.43 22.94 12.31
C PRO A 210 10.83 21.53 12.81
N PRO A 211 10.47 21.09 14.04
CA PRO A 211 10.79 19.72 14.47
C PRO A 211 10.11 18.63 13.62
N VAL A 212 8.89 18.88 13.14
CA VAL A 212 8.16 17.95 12.27
C VAL A 212 8.79 17.93 10.89
N LEU A 213 9.13 19.10 10.34
CA LEU A 213 9.83 19.20 9.05
C LEU A 213 11.20 18.51 9.07
N LEU A 214 11.96 18.66 10.16
CA LEU A 214 13.24 17.97 10.33
C LEU A 214 13.06 16.45 10.38
N ALA A 215 12.07 15.95 11.13
CA ALA A 215 11.77 14.51 11.18
C ALA A 215 11.27 13.97 9.82
N MET A 216 10.49 14.76 9.07
CA MET A 216 10.10 14.40 7.72
C MET A 216 11.30 14.40 6.76
N ALA A 217 12.21 15.38 6.87
CA ALA A 217 13.40 15.46 6.04
C ALA A 217 14.34 14.27 6.25
N THR A 218 14.57 13.85 7.51
CA THR A 218 15.37 12.64 7.80
C THR A 218 14.71 11.39 7.22
N THR A 219 13.38 11.29 7.31
CA THR A 219 12.61 10.18 6.73
C THR A 219 12.72 10.18 5.20
N VAL A 220 12.58 11.33 4.55
CA VAL A 220 12.71 11.47 3.08
C VAL A 220 14.11 11.09 2.61
N MET A 221 15.16 11.52 3.31
CA MET A 221 16.54 11.19 2.94
C MET A 221 16.82 9.69 3.10
N GLY A 222 16.41 9.09 4.22
CA GLY A 222 16.59 7.67 4.48
C GLY A 222 15.78 6.78 3.53
N ALA A 223 14.48 7.05 3.41
CA ALA A 223 13.60 6.32 2.51
C ALA A 223 13.97 6.54 1.04
N GLY A 224 14.36 7.76 0.64
CA GLY A 224 14.75 8.07 -0.74
C GLY A 224 15.96 7.26 -1.21
N ALA A 225 17.00 7.16 -0.37
CA ALA A 225 18.18 6.34 -0.69
C ALA A 225 17.80 4.86 -0.87
N MET A 226 17.02 4.33 0.07
CA MET A 226 16.56 2.95 0.07
C MET A 226 15.65 2.61 -1.12
N PHE A 227 14.63 3.43 -1.39
CA PHE A 227 13.69 3.21 -2.49
C PHE A 227 14.35 3.36 -3.86
N THR A 228 15.38 4.19 -4.00
CA THR A 228 16.16 4.29 -5.23
C THR A 228 16.85 2.97 -5.54
N LEU A 229 17.56 2.39 -4.56
CA LEU A 229 18.18 1.08 -4.71
C LEU A 229 17.13 -0.01 -4.98
N TYR A 230 16.06 -0.02 -4.20
CA TYR A 230 15.04 -1.07 -4.29
C TYR A 230 14.29 -1.04 -5.63
N THR A 231 14.03 0.14 -6.18
CA THR A 231 13.37 0.32 -7.49
C THR A 231 14.13 -0.38 -8.62
N TYR A 232 15.47 -0.35 -8.58
CA TYR A 232 16.33 -0.93 -9.61
C TYR A 232 16.97 -2.25 -9.18
N VAL A 233 16.45 -2.91 -8.13
CA VAL A 233 17.06 -4.14 -7.60
C VAL A 233 17.10 -5.26 -8.64
N ALA A 234 16.01 -5.49 -9.37
CA ALA A 234 15.92 -6.53 -10.38
C ALA A 234 16.92 -6.29 -11.54
N PRO A 235 16.90 -5.12 -12.23
CA PRO A 235 17.85 -4.87 -13.30
C PRO A 235 19.30 -4.82 -12.79
N ALA A 236 19.56 -4.35 -11.57
CA ALA A 236 20.90 -4.37 -11.00
C ALA A 236 21.41 -5.81 -10.80
N LEU A 237 20.59 -6.71 -10.26
CA LEU A 237 20.94 -8.13 -10.10
C LEU A 237 21.14 -8.81 -11.46
N GLU A 238 20.23 -8.60 -12.42
CA GLU A 238 20.33 -9.20 -13.76
C GLU A 238 21.59 -8.73 -14.51
N THR A 239 21.83 -7.41 -14.55
CA THR A 239 22.89 -6.83 -15.37
C THR A 239 24.28 -6.91 -14.74
N LEU A 240 24.39 -6.80 -13.41
CA LEU A 240 25.70 -6.78 -12.72
C LEU A 240 26.17 -8.18 -12.32
N THR A 241 25.26 -9.11 -12.02
CA THR A 241 25.62 -10.45 -11.52
C THR A 241 25.19 -11.59 -12.43
N GLY A 242 24.40 -11.31 -13.48
CA GLY A 242 23.83 -12.36 -14.34
C GLY A 242 22.78 -13.20 -13.61
N ALA A 243 22.11 -12.63 -12.61
CA ALA A 243 21.15 -13.34 -11.77
C ALA A 243 20.01 -13.96 -12.59
N SER A 244 19.59 -15.17 -12.21
CA SER A 244 18.39 -15.80 -12.76
C SER A 244 17.10 -15.20 -12.16
N ASN A 245 15.97 -15.36 -12.85
CA ASN A 245 14.65 -14.92 -12.39
C ASN A 245 14.30 -15.44 -10.98
N SER A 246 14.65 -16.69 -10.68
CA SER A 246 14.46 -17.29 -9.35
C SER A 246 15.32 -16.62 -8.29
N PHE A 247 16.55 -16.21 -8.63
CA PHE A 247 17.43 -15.50 -7.72
C PHE A 247 16.94 -14.08 -7.44
N VAL A 248 16.41 -13.38 -8.45
CA VAL A 248 15.75 -12.07 -8.26
C VAL A 248 14.57 -12.21 -7.30
N THR A 249 13.72 -13.22 -7.50
CA THR A 249 12.56 -13.51 -6.63
C THR A 249 13.01 -13.78 -5.19
N LEU A 250 14.09 -14.55 -4.99
CA LEU A 250 14.66 -14.81 -3.67
C LEU A 250 15.24 -13.52 -3.05
N GLY A 251 15.92 -12.69 -3.82
CA GLY A 251 16.46 -11.40 -3.35
C GLY A 251 15.37 -10.46 -2.84
N LEU A 252 14.23 -10.38 -3.53
CA LEU A 252 13.07 -9.61 -3.09
C LEU A 252 12.49 -10.16 -1.77
N ALA A 253 12.39 -11.48 -1.64
CA ALA A 253 11.95 -12.10 -0.39
C ALA A 253 12.90 -11.79 0.78
N LEU A 254 14.22 -11.81 0.55
CA LEU A 254 15.22 -11.43 1.55
C LEU A 254 15.10 -9.96 1.96
N ILE A 255 14.81 -9.05 1.02
CA ILE A 255 14.51 -7.64 1.34
C ILE A 255 13.27 -7.56 2.24
N GLY A 256 12.21 -8.31 1.94
CA GLY A 256 11.03 -8.38 2.80
C GLY A 256 11.31 -8.90 4.20
N VAL A 257 12.17 -9.92 4.33
CA VAL A 257 12.67 -10.39 5.64
C VAL A 257 13.45 -9.28 6.36
N GLY A 258 14.32 -8.56 5.65
CA GLY A 258 15.05 -7.41 6.17
C GLY A 258 14.12 -6.31 6.71
N PHE A 259 13.06 -5.95 5.98
CA PHE A 259 12.05 -4.98 6.45
C PHE A 259 11.37 -5.46 7.73
N THR A 260 11.08 -6.76 7.80
CA THR A 260 10.41 -7.38 8.94
C THR A 260 11.28 -7.30 10.19
N ILE A 261 12.54 -7.69 10.07
CA ILE A 261 13.52 -7.63 11.17
C ILE A 261 13.73 -6.18 11.60
N GLY A 262 13.89 -5.25 10.65
CA GLY A 262 14.06 -3.83 10.94
C GLY A 262 12.87 -3.23 11.67
N ASN A 263 11.64 -3.56 11.25
CA ASN A 263 10.42 -3.10 11.93
C ASN A 263 10.34 -3.65 13.36
N TRP A 264 10.67 -4.94 13.56
CA TRP A 264 10.68 -5.55 14.89
C TRP A 264 11.74 -4.93 15.83
N LEU A 265 12.93 -4.63 15.32
CA LEU A 265 13.99 -3.97 16.09
C LEU A 265 13.68 -2.49 16.38
N GLY A 266 12.93 -1.83 15.50
CA GLY A 266 12.55 -0.42 15.60
C GLY A 266 11.44 -0.13 16.61
N GLY A 267 10.63 -1.14 16.97
CA GLY A 267 9.51 -1.02 17.92
C GLY A 267 8.13 -1.03 17.28
#